data_AF-U4QI53-F1
#
_entry.id   AF-U4QI53-F1
#
_cell.length_a   1.000
_cell.length_b   1.000
_cell.length_c   1.000
_cell.angle_alpha   90.00
_cell.angle_beta   90.00
_cell.angle_gamma   90.00
#
_symmetry.space_group_name_H-M   'P 1'
#
loop_
_entity.id
_entity.type
_entity.pdbx_description
1 polymer ?
#
loop_
_entity_poly.entity_id
_entity_poly.type
_entity_poly.pdbx_seq_one_letter_code
_entity_poly.pdbx_strand_id
1 'polypeptide(L)'
;MINTKITPDHLCRAAVVYVRQSTMTQVTGNLESQRWKYDLAGAAATTGFASVSVIDDDLGRSGSGSIERPGSERLVAQVCSGNVGAVYCIETSRLARNGRDWHHLIDLCALAGTLVIDPDGAYDPRLVNDRLLLGLKGTMSEYELSLMRQRGIAAHDSKAGRGELRFMLPPGFCWSEAGKIDIDPDKHVAKTIRLAFAKSRNSEVDDRSFCGCGRRISRCRSFCAMSTSASLPGRRRLLICTES
;
A
#
# COMPACT_ATOMS: atom_id res chain seq x y z
N MET A 1 2.34 -32.86 7.76
CA MET A 1 2.34 -33.73 6.57
C MET A 1 3.55 -33.36 5.73
N ILE A 2 4.43 -34.31 5.43
CA ILE A 2 5.58 -34.07 4.55
C ILE A 2 5.01 -33.79 3.16
N ASN A 3 5.28 -32.59 2.64
CA ASN A 3 4.78 -32.19 1.34
C ASN A 3 5.55 -32.94 0.25
N THR A 4 4.86 -33.83 -0.48
CA THR A 4 5.45 -34.73 -1.49
C THR A 4 6.19 -34.02 -2.61
N LYS A 5 6.00 -32.70 -2.76
CA LYS A 5 6.66 -31.87 -3.79
C LYS A 5 8.04 -31.38 -3.38
N ILE A 6 8.38 -31.38 -2.08
CA ILE A 6 9.71 -30.95 -1.62
C ILE A 6 10.68 -32.11 -1.78
N THR A 7 11.60 -31.96 -2.73
CA THR A 7 12.62 -32.97 -3.07
C THR A 7 13.94 -32.67 -2.34
N PRO A 8 14.84 -33.67 -2.23
CA PRO A 8 16.18 -33.44 -1.67
C PRO A 8 16.96 -32.34 -2.41
N ASP A 9 16.77 -32.21 -3.72
CA ASP A 9 17.37 -31.14 -4.53
C ASP A 9 16.94 -29.74 -4.07
N HIS A 10 15.67 -29.57 -3.68
CA HIS A 10 15.20 -28.31 -3.11
C HIS A 10 15.82 -28.06 -1.73
N LEU A 11 15.98 -29.10 -0.91
CA LEU A 11 16.54 -28.98 0.45
C LEU A 11 18.05 -28.69 0.46
N CYS A 12 18.80 -29.15 -0.54
CA CYS A 12 20.22 -28.80 -0.70
C CYS A 12 20.45 -27.31 -1.02
N ARG A 13 19.39 -26.58 -1.39
CA ARG A 13 19.42 -25.16 -1.74
C ARG A 13 18.88 -24.29 -0.59
N ALA A 14 19.06 -22.98 -0.69
CA ALA A 14 18.54 -22.04 0.29
C ALA A 14 17.01 -21.88 0.18
N ALA A 15 16.35 -21.61 1.30
CA ALA A 15 15.00 -21.09 1.34
C ALA A 15 15.02 -19.58 1.62
N VAL A 16 14.15 -18.85 0.93
CA VAL A 16 14.01 -17.40 1.11
C VAL A 16 12.60 -17.10 1.60
N VAL A 17 12.48 -16.44 2.74
CA VAL A 17 11.21 -15.98 3.30
C VAL A 17 11.04 -14.53 2.91
N TYR A 18 10.09 -14.24 2.03
CA TYR A 18 9.80 -12.89 1.59
C TYR A 18 8.61 -12.32 2.36
N VAL A 19 8.84 -11.22 3.08
CA VAL A 19 7.84 -10.57 3.92
C VAL A 19 7.52 -9.19 3.37
N ARG A 20 6.24 -8.96 3.07
CA ARG A 20 5.74 -7.64 2.65
C ARG A 20 4.61 -7.17 3.57
N GLN A 21 4.70 -5.93 4.07
CA GLN A 21 3.62 -5.28 4.82
C GLN A 21 3.32 -3.89 4.25
N SER A 22 2.04 -3.62 3.97
CA SER A 22 1.60 -2.25 3.67
C SER A 22 1.35 -1.47 4.95
N THR A 23 1.99 -0.30 5.01
CA THR A 23 1.66 0.85 5.85
C THR A 23 1.95 0.70 7.35
N MET A 24 2.79 1.63 7.85
CA MET A 24 3.20 1.77 9.25
C MET A 24 2.04 1.82 10.24
N THR A 25 0.86 2.29 9.83
CA THR A 25 -0.34 2.41 10.67
C THR A 25 -0.91 1.06 11.13
N GLN A 26 -0.57 -0.06 10.47
CA GLN A 26 -0.96 -1.41 10.92
C GLN A 26 0.13 -2.12 11.73
N VAL A 27 1.33 -1.53 11.88
CA VAL A 27 2.46 -2.19 12.54
C VAL A 27 2.39 -2.03 14.07
N THR A 28 1.85 -0.92 14.56
CA THR A 28 1.87 -0.60 16.01
C THR A 28 0.81 -1.37 16.82
N GLY A 29 -0.22 -1.95 16.18
CA GLY A 29 -1.34 -2.61 16.87
C GLY A 29 -1.41 -4.14 16.76
N ASN A 30 -0.71 -4.76 15.81
CA ASN A 30 -0.88 -6.19 15.49
C ASN A 30 0.34 -7.03 15.87
N LEU A 31 0.50 -7.33 17.16
CA LEU A 31 1.50 -8.29 17.67
C LEU A 31 1.32 -9.69 17.07
N GLU A 32 0.08 -10.08 16.77
CA GLU A 32 -0.23 -11.38 16.13
C GLU A 32 0.27 -11.45 14.68
N SER A 33 0.20 -10.34 13.93
CA SER A 33 0.76 -10.27 12.56
C SER A 33 2.29 -10.31 12.54
N GLN A 34 2.97 -10.04 13.67
CA GLN A 34 4.41 -10.29 13.78
C GLN A 34 4.70 -11.76 14.13
N ARG A 35 3.95 -12.37 15.04
CA ARG A 35 4.12 -13.80 15.40
C ARG A 35 3.95 -14.71 14.18
N TRP A 36 2.91 -14.50 13.38
CA TRP A 36 2.66 -15.29 12.18
C TRP A 36 3.80 -15.25 11.14
N LYS A 37 4.56 -14.14 11.10
CA LYS A 37 5.72 -13.98 10.21
C LYS A 37 6.91 -14.83 10.66
N TYR A 38 7.17 -14.86 11.96
CA TYR A 38 8.20 -15.71 12.54
C TYR A 38 7.80 -17.18 12.50
N ASP A 39 6.49 -17.49 12.51
CA ASP A 39 6.01 -18.86 12.33
C ASP A 39 6.34 -19.40 10.94
N LEU A 40 6.27 -18.57 9.88
CA LEU A 40 6.66 -19.00 8.53
C LEU A 40 8.18 -19.17 8.38
N ALA A 41 8.97 -18.27 8.97
CA ALA A 41 10.43 -18.44 9.02
C ALA A 41 10.82 -19.68 9.84
N GLY A 42 10.11 -19.95 10.93
CA GLY A 42 10.23 -21.17 11.73
C GLY A 42 9.83 -22.43 10.94
N ALA A 43 8.77 -22.35 10.14
CA ALA A 43 8.37 -23.43 9.25
C ALA A 43 9.45 -23.71 8.18
N ALA A 44 10.02 -22.68 7.57
CA ALA A 44 11.14 -22.83 6.64
C ALA A 44 12.37 -23.48 7.31
N ALA A 45 12.71 -23.06 8.53
CA ALA A 45 13.82 -23.62 9.28
C ALA A 45 13.60 -25.10 9.67
N THR A 46 12.37 -25.47 10.02
CA THR A 46 12.04 -26.87 10.39
C THR A 46 11.92 -27.80 9.18
N THR A 47 11.80 -27.27 7.96
CA THR A 47 11.68 -28.06 6.73
C THR A 47 13.03 -28.67 6.27
N GLY A 48 14.17 -28.14 6.76
CA GLY A 48 15.49 -28.73 6.54
C GLY A 48 16.24 -28.22 5.30
N PHE A 49 15.98 -26.99 4.85
CA PHE A 49 16.77 -26.34 3.80
C PHE A 49 18.20 -26.04 4.25
N ALA A 50 19.15 -25.99 3.30
CA ALA A 50 20.57 -25.76 3.58
C ALA A 50 20.84 -24.42 4.30
N SER A 51 20.04 -23.41 4.00
CA SER A 51 20.01 -22.14 4.74
C SER A 51 18.65 -21.47 4.57
N VAL A 52 18.29 -20.63 5.54
CA VAL A 52 17.06 -19.83 5.47
C VAL A 52 17.44 -18.36 5.61
N SER A 53 16.97 -17.53 4.68
CA SER A 53 17.12 -16.07 4.74
C SER A 53 15.76 -15.40 4.74
N VAL A 54 15.65 -14.26 5.44
CA VAL A 54 14.43 -13.45 5.47
C VAL A 54 14.72 -12.15 4.74
N ILE A 55 13.83 -11.76 3.83
CA ILE A 55 13.85 -10.48 3.13
C ILE A 55 12.62 -9.69 3.56
N ASP A 56 12.83 -8.63 4.33
CA ASP A 56 11.81 -7.72 4.85
C ASP A 56 12.08 -6.24 4.46
N ASP A 57 12.97 -6.03 3.49
CA ASP A 57 13.43 -4.72 3.00
C ASP A 57 12.28 -3.82 2.45
N ASP A 58 11.11 -4.42 2.15
CA ASP A 58 9.93 -3.74 1.60
C ASP A 58 8.83 -3.44 2.67
N LEU A 59 9.14 -3.54 3.96
CA LEU A 59 8.23 -3.15 5.05
C LEU A 59 7.90 -1.64 5.01
N GLY A 60 6.62 -1.31 5.10
CA GLY A 60 6.15 0.07 5.23
C GLY A 60 6.11 0.86 3.90
N ARG A 61 6.53 0.28 2.78
CA ARG A 61 6.42 0.90 1.45
C ARG A 61 5.05 0.61 0.82
N SER A 62 4.23 1.64 0.64
CA SER A 62 2.93 1.52 -0.04
C SER A 62 3.13 1.21 -1.52
N GLY A 63 2.36 0.25 -2.05
CA GLY A 63 2.44 -0.19 -3.46
C GLY A 63 1.89 0.82 -4.48
N SER A 64 1.66 2.08 -4.10
CA SER A 64 1.17 3.14 -4.98
C SER A 64 2.35 3.95 -5.53
N GLY A 65 2.88 3.54 -6.68
CA GLY A 65 3.90 4.29 -7.44
C GLY A 65 5.13 3.49 -7.85
N SER A 66 5.92 4.08 -8.74
CA SER A 66 7.24 3.64 -9.23
C SER A 66 8.32 3.73 -8.13
N ILE A 67 8.03 3.18 -6.96
CA ILE A 67 8.94 3.18 -5.81
C ILE A 67 9.84 1.95 -5.96
N GLU A 68 11.16 2.17 -5.98
CA GLU A 68 12.18 1.11 -6.00
C GLU A 68 11.92 0.09 -4.87
N ARG A 69 11.97 -1.19 -5.22
CA ARG A 69 11.68 -2.32 -4.33
C ARG A 69 12.93 -3.19 -4.17
N PRO A 70 13.88 -2.77 -3.32
CA PRO A 70 15.15 -3.47 -3.18
C PRO A 70 14.95 -4.91 -2.68
N GLY A 71 13.92 -5.19 -1.88
CA GLY A 71 13.62 -6.55 -1.40
C GLY A 71 13.15 -7.48 -2.51
N SER A 72 12.20 -7.04 -3.33
CA SER A 72 11.74 -7.78 -4.50
C SER A 72 12.85 -8.03 -5.53
N GLU A 73 13.70 -7.04 -5.80
CA GLU A 73 14.84 -7.18 -6.72
C GLU A 73 15.87 -8.17 -6.18
N ARG A 74 16.17 -8.10 -4.87
CA ARG A 74 17.05 -9.05 -4.19
C ARG A 74 16.51 -10.47 -4.24
N LEU A 75 15.21 -10.66 -4.03
CA LEU A 75 14.55 -11.96 -4.14
C LEU A 75 14.71 -12.53 -5.55
N VAL A 76 14.39 -11.73 -6.57
CA VAL A 76 14.55 -12.11 -7.99
C VAL A 76 16.00 -12.50 -8.29
N ALA A 77 16.97 -11.70 -7.87
CA ALA A 77 18.39 -12.00 -8.08
C ALA A 77 18.81 -13.32 -7.43
N GLN A 78 18.33 -13.61 -6.21
CA GLN A 78 18.62 -14.87 -5.53
C GLN A 78 17.99 -16.07 -6.25
N VAL A 79 16.73 -15.97 -6.69
CA VAL A 79 16.07 -17.03 -7.48
C VAL A 79 16.83 -17.27 -8.79
N CYS A 80 17.19 -16.20 -9.51
CA CYS A 80 17.94 -16.29 -10.75
C CYS A 80 19.35 -16.88 -10.58
N SER A 81 19.94 -16.80 -9.37
CA SER A 81 21.23 -17.44 -9.09
C SER A 81 21.17 -18.98 -9.09
N GLY A 82 19.97 -19.56 -9.06
CA GLY A 82 19.76 -21.02 -9.02
C GLY A 82 19.95 -21.66 -7.64
N ASN A 83 20.45 -20.89 -6.66
CA ASN A 83 20.76 -21.38 -5.31
C ASN A 83 19.55 -21.42 -4.36
N VAL A 84 18.34 -21.07 -4.84
CA VAL A 84 17.12 -21.04 -4.03
C VAL A 84 16.22 -22.21 -4.40
N GLY A 85 15.96 -23.09 -3.43
CA GLY A 85 15.09 -24.25 -3.58
C GLY A 85 13.62 -23.94 -3.30
N ALA A 86 13.36 -22.97 -2.43
CA ALA A 86 12.01 -22.53 -2.10
C ALA A 86 11.93 -21.05 -1.75
N VAL A 87 10.83 -20.41 -2.16
CA VAL A 87 10.44 -19.08 -1.74
C VAL A 87 9.18 -19.19 -0.89
N TYR A 88 9.29 -18.78 0.37
CA TYR A 88 8.19 -18.71 1.32
C TYR A 88 7.52 -17.33 1.25
N CYS A 89 6.24 -17.32 0.94
CA CYS A 89 5.40 -16.13 0.84
C CYS A 89 4.25 -16.28 1.83
N ILE A 90 4.18 -15.44 2.87
CA ILE A 90 3.09 -15.44 3.87
C ILE A 90 1.73 -15.27 3.22
N GLU A 91 1.73 -14.53 2.13
CA GLU A 91 0.57 -14.28 1.32
C GLU A 91 1.11 -14.17 -0.10
N THR A 92 1.12 -15.28 -0.82
CA THR A 92 1.30 -15.42 -2.30
C THR A 92 0.55 -14.30 -3.05
N SER A 93 -0.53 -13.81 -2.43
CA SER A 93 -1.37 -12.67 -2.73
C SER A 93 -0.75 -11.26 -2.68
N ARG A 94 0.23 -10.99 -1.79
CA ARG A 94 0.69 -9.61 -1.52
C ARG A 94 1.77 -9.11 -2.47
N LEU A 95 2.42 -9.98 -3.25
CA LEU A 95 3.27 -9.59 -4.39
C LEU A 95 2.42 -9.09 -5.58
N ALA A 96 1.19 -9.58 -5.71
CA ALA A 96 0.26 -9.25 -6.80
C ALA A 96 -0.30 -7.82 -6.78
N ARG A 97 0.05 -6.97 -5.80
CA ARG A 97 -0.30 -5.53 -5.84
C ARG A 97 0.28 -4.79 -7.05
N ASN A 98 1.28 -5.39 -7.69
CA ASN A 98 1.67 -5.11 -9.06
C ASN A 98 1.68 -6.48 -9.76
N GLY A 99 0.53 -6.96 -10.26
CA GLY A 99 0.37 -8.32 -10.78
C GLY A 99 1.47 -8.76 -11.75
N ARG A 100 2.08 -7.80 -12.46
CA ARG A 100 3.27 -8.01 -13.29
C ARG A 100 4.46 -8.59 -12.53
N ASP A 101 4.80 -8.06 -11.36
CA ASP A 101 5.97 -8.50 -10.56
C ASP A 101 5.74 -9.93 -10.03
N TRP A 102 4.50 -10.24 -9.67
CA TRP A 102 4.12 -11.57 -9.19
C TRP A 102 4.21 -12.63 -10.29
N HIS A 103 3.60 -12.36 -11.44
CA HIS A 103 3.69 -13.26 -12.59
C HIS A 103 5.14 -13.45 -13.04
N HIS A 104 5.92 -12.36 -13.05
CA HIS A 104 7.34 -12.44 -13.38
C HIS A 104 8.12 -13.33 -12.41
N LEU A 105 7.89 -13.21 -11.09
CA LEU A 105 8.51 -14.09 -10.10
C LEU A 105 8.11 -15.55 -10.30
N ILE A 106 6.84 -15.85 -10.57
CA ILE A 106 6.38 -17.23 -10.87
C ILE A 106 7.13 -17.79 -12.08
N ASP A 107 7.31 -17.00 -13.13
CA ASP A 107 8.04 -17.41 -14.33
C ASP A 107 9.52 -17.71 -14.01
N LEU A 108 10.16 -16.85 -13.23
CA LEU A 108 11.54 -17.06 -12.80
C LEU A 108 11.69 -18.30 -11.89
N CYS A 109 10.75 -18.52 -10.97
CA CYS A 109 10.74 -19.72 -10.13
C CYS A 109 10.53 -20.99 -10.96
N ALA A 110 9.68 -20.94 -12.00
CA ALA A 110 9.51 -22.06 -12.93
C ALA A 110 10.82 -22.39 -13.67
N LEU A 111 11.52 -21.35 -14.13
CA LEU A 111 12.81 -21.49 -14.82
C LEU A 111 13.92 -22.01 -13.89
N ALA A 112 13.98 -21.53 -12.64
CA ALA A 112 14.99 -21.92 -11.66
C ALA A 112 14.67 -23.25 -10.93
N GLY A 113 13.50 -23.85 -11.19
CA GLY A 113 13.02 -25.02 -10.45
C GLY A 113 12.90 -24.74 -8.95
N THR A 114 12.43 -23.55 -8.60
CA THR A 114 12.22 -23.08 -7.23
C THR A 114 10.76 -23.23 -6.85
N LEU A 115 10.49 -23.82 -5.69
CA LEU A 115 9.12 -23.95 -5.18
C LEU A 115 8.60 -22.64 -4.61
N VAL A 116 7.30 -22.41 -4.71
CA VAL A 116 6.60 -21.34 -4.01
C VAL A 116 5.81 -21.96 -2.88
N ILE A 117 6.05 -21.51 -1.64
CA ILE A 117 5.42 -22.07 -0.45
C ILE A 117 4.66 -20.96 0.27
N ASP A 118 3.41 -21.23 0.60
CA ASP A 118 2.59 -20.38 1.47
C ASP A 118 2.03 -21.22 2.63
N PRO A 119 1.27 -20.64 3.57
CA PRO A 119 0.69 -21.38 4.68
C PRO A 119 -0.27 -22.53 4.25
N ASP A 120 -0.86 -22.45 3.06
CA ASP A 120 -1.79 -23.45 2.54
C ASP A 120 -1.05 -24.64 1.89
N GLY A 121 0.17 -24.42 1.37
CA GLY A 121 1.01 -25.49 0.87
C GLY A 121 2.19 -25.07 0.00
N ALA A 122 2.85 -26.07 -0.59
CA ALA A 122 3.90 -25.88 -1.58
C ALA A 122 3.38 -26.10 -3.00
N TYR A 123 3.85 -25.25 -3.90
CA TYR A 123 3.48 -25.19 -5.30
C TYR A 123 4.74 -25.23 -6.15
N ASP A 124 4.73 -26.06 -7.18
CA ASP A 124 5.75 -26.09 -8.21
C ASP A 124 5.24 -25.31 -9.44
N PRO A 125 5.79 -24.12 -9.74
CA PRO A 125 5.37 -23.30 -10.88
C PRO A 125 5.50 -23.98 -12.25
N ARG A 126 6.23 -25.10 -12.36
CA ARG A 126 6.34 -25.91 -13.58
C ARG A 126 5.11 -26.79 -13.81
N LEU A 127 4.35 -27.08 -12.76
CA LEU A 127 3.12 -27.86 -12.85
C LEU A 127 1.94 -26.94 -13.21
N VAL A 128 1.18 -27.32 -14.25
CA VAL A 128 0.07 -26.51 -14.77
C VAL A 128 -0.97 -26.19 -13.70
N ASN A 129 -1.33 -27.17 -12.87
CA ASN A 129 -2.33 -26.99 -11.81
C ASN A 129 -1.86 -26.01 -10.73
N ASP A 130 -0.61 -26.15 -10.30
CA ASP A 130 -0.01 -25.27 -9.29
C ASP A 130 0.14 -23.85 -9.84
N ARG A 131 0.58 -23.71 -11.09
CA ARG A 131 0.69 -22.42 -11.77
C ARG A 131 -0.66 -21.73 -11.92
N LEU A 132 -1.71 -22.45 -12.29
CA LEU A 132 -3.08 -21.92 -12.36
C LEU A 132 -3.54 -21.43 -10.98
N LEU A 133 -3.31 -22.23 -9.94
CA LEU A 133 -3.70 -21.87 -8.58
C LEU A 133 -2.94 -20.64 -8.08
N LEU A 134 -1.62 -20.57 -8.32
CA LEU A 134 -0.80 -19.40 -8.01
C LEU A 134 -1.29 -18.15 -8.76
N GLY A 135 -1.73 -18.31 -10.01
CA GLY A 135 -2.35 -17.23 -10.80
C GLY A 135 -3.68 -16.76 -10.20
N LEU A 136 -4.58 -17.69 -9.87
CA LEU A 136 -5.89 -17.40 -9.27
C LEU A 136 -5.74 -16.76 -7.88
N LYS A 137 -4.78 -17.22 -7.07
CA LYS A 137 -4.45 -16.58 -5.80
C LYS A 137 -4.01 -15.13 -6.04
N GLY A 138 -3.20 -14.87 -7.06
CA GLY A 138 -2.83 -13.51 -7.48
C GLY A 138 -4.04 -12.63 -7.79
N THR A 139 -4.95 -13.09 -8.66
CA THR A 139 -6.13 -12.30 -9.07
C THR A 139 -7.14 -12.08 -7.94
N MET A 140 -7.36 -13.08 -7.08
CA MET A 140 -8.23 -12.95 -5.90
C MET A 140 -7.76 -11.80 -4.99
N SER A 141 -6.45 -11.63 -4.89
CA SER A 141 -5.83 -10.63 -4.01
C SER A 141 -5.98 -9.22 -4.55
N GLU A 142 -5.81 -9.06 -5.87
CA GLU A 142 -6.12 -7.80 -6.55
C GLU A 142 -7.61 -7.44 -6.38
N TYR A 143 -8.48 -8.43 -6.44
CA TYR A 143 -9.91 -8.26 -6.21
C TYR A 143 -10.23 -7.83 -4.76
N GLU A 144 -9.69 -8.52 -3.75
CA GLU A 144 -9.88 -8.17 -2.34
C GLU A 144 -9.45 -6.73 -2.04
N LEU A 145 -8.33 -6.31 -2.61
CA LEU A 145 -7.84 -4.94 -2.48
C LEU A 145 -8.77 -3.92 -3.14
N SER A 146 -9.29 -4.25 -4.30
CA SER A 146 -10.27 -3.41 -5.01
C SER A 146 -11.55 -3.28 -4.19
N LEU A 147 -12.02 -4.37 -3.59
CA LEU A 147 -13.18 -4.38 -2.70
C LEU A 147 -12.95 -3.55 -1.43
N MET A 148 -11.77 -3.66 -0.81
CA MET A 148 -11.39 -2.83 0.34
C MET A 148 -11.35 -1.34 -0.01
N ARG A 149 -10.80 -0.99 -1.18
CA ARG A 149 -10.80 0.41 -1.67
C ARG A 149 -12.21 0.91 -1.89
N GLN A 150 -13.06 0.14 -2.58
CA GLN A 150 -14.45 0.51 -2.83
C GLN A 150 -15.22 0.75 -1.52
N ARG A 151 -15.05 -0.14 -0.52
CA ARG A 151 -15.64 0.03 0.82
C ARG A 151 -15.08 1.24 1.54
N GLY A 152 -13.78 1.51 1.40
CA GLY A 152 -13.12 2.69 1.96
C GLY A 152 -13.67 4.00 1.40
N ILE A 153 -13.85 4.08 0.08
CA ILE A 153 -14.45 5.24 -0.60
C ILE A 153 -15.90 5.42 -0.16
N ALA A 154 -16.71 4.36 -0.19
CA ALA A 154 -18.10 4.43 0.27
C ALA A 154 -18.22 4.87 1.74
N ALA A 155 -17.31 4.39 2.61
CA ALA A 155 -17.27 4.81 4.01
C ALA A 155 -16.79 6.26 4.18
N HIS A 156 -15.85 6.70 3.35
CA HIS A 156 -15.38 8.08 3.29
C HIS A 156 -16.53 9.02 2.89
N ASP A 157 -17.23 8.71 1.82
CA ASP A 157 -18.34 9.51 1.29
C ASP A 157 -19.54 9.54 2.25
N SER A 158 -19.83 8.41 2.90
CA SER A 158 -20.85 8.34 3.95
C SER A 158 -20.51 9.26 5.13
N LYS A 159 -19.25 9.28 5.59
CA LYS A 159 -18.79 10.22 6.63
C LYS A 159 -18.86 11.67 6.17
N ALA A 160 -18.51 11.95 4.92
CA ALA A 160 -18.59 13.29 4.34
C ALA A 160 -20.04 13.79 4.29
N GLY A 161 -20.97 12.95 3.84
CA GLY A 161 -22.41 13.27 3.77
C GLY A 161 -23.04 13.57 5.12
N ARG A 162 -22.52 12.98 6.21
CA ARG A 162 -22.93 13.28 7.59
C ARG A 162 -22.18 14.46 8.24
N GLY A 163 -21.18 15.03 7.56
CA GLY A 163 -20.32 16.07 8.13
C GLY A 163 -19.35 15.56 9.21
N GLU A 164 -19.13 14.25 9.29
CA GLU A 164 -18.27 13.59 10.29
C GLU A 164 -16.86 13.28 9.76
N LEU A 165 -16.60 13.60 8.49
CA LEU A 165 -15.31 13.32 7.86
C LEU A 165 -14.21 14.20 8.50
N ARG A 166 -13.33 13.56 9.26
CA ARG A 166 -12.12 14.18 9.81
C ARG A 166 -10.93 13.89 8.90
N PHE A 167 -10.17 14.93 8.62
CA PHE A 167 -8.92 14.89 7.85
C PHE A 167 -7.86 15.75 8.54
N MET A 168 -6.60 15.62 8.11
CA MET A 168 -5.53 16.48 8.62
C MET A 168 -5.78 17.92 8.18
N LEU A 169 -5.95 18.81 9.15
CA LEU A 169 -6.14 20.22 8.89
C LEU A 169 -4.79 20.88 8.55
N PRO A 170 -4.79 21.94 7.73
CA PRO A 170 -3.60 22.75 7.51
C PRO A 170 -3.04 23.28 8.85
N PRO A 171 -1.72 23.53 8.94
CA PRO A 171 -1.09 24.03 10.15
C PRO A 171 -1.80 25.26 10.74
N GLY A 172 -2.09 25.20 12.04
CA GLY A 172 -2.78 26.23 12.82
C GLY A 172 -4.31 26.26 12.71
N PHE A 173 -4.90 25.20 12.17
CA PHE A 173 -6.30 24.85 12.38
C PHE A 173 -6.42 23.57 13.20
N CYS A 174 -7.42 23.49 14.07
CA CYS A 174 -7.71 22.34 14.92
C CYS A 174 -9.18 21.93 14.84
N TRP A 175 -9.46 20.65 15.08
CA TRP A 175 -10.82 20.16 15.28
C TRP A 175 -11.28 20.50 16.69
N SER A 176 -12.45 21.11 16.84
CA SER A 176 -13.06 21.35 18.15
C SER A 176 -13.76 20.10 18.68
N GLU A 177 -14.09 20.10 19.97
CA GLU A 177 -14.86 19.02 20.61
C GLU A 177 -16.22 18.80 19.92
N ALA A 178 -16.81 19.87 19.38
CA ALA A 178 -18.05 19.84 18.60
C ALA A 178 -17.86 19.40 17.13
N GLY A 179 -16.64 18.99 16.73
CA GLY A 179 -16.34 18.52 15.38
C GLY A 179 -16.28 19.63 14.32
N LYS A 180 -16.10 20.89 14.73
CA LYS A 180 -15.92 22.02 13.81
C LYS A 180 -14.44 22.34 13.60
N ILE A 181 -14.13 23.03 12.52
CA ILE A 181 -12.77 23.51 12.24
C ILE A 181 -12.61 24.89 12.88
N ASP A 182 -11.72 24.98 13.87
CA ASP A 182 -11.37 26.21 14.57
C ASP A 182 -9.90 26.58 14.33
N ILE A 183 -9.54 27.84 14.60
CA ILE A 183 -8.14 28.28 14.61
C ILE A 183 -7.50 27.77 15.89
N ASP A 184 -6.23 27.37 15.80
CA ASP A 184 -5.43 26.92 16.95
C ASP A 184 -5.56 27.90 18.14
N PRO A 185 -5.85 27.39 19.37
CA PRO A 185 -6.01 28.23 20.55
C PRO A 185 -4.73 28.98 20.95
N ASP A 186 -3.55 28.58 20.46
CA ASP A 186 -2.33 29.34 20.64
C ASP A 186 -2.47 30.73 20.00
N LYS A 187 -2.41 31.75 20.85
CA LYS A 187 -2.52 33.16 20.46
C LYS A 187 -1.47 33.56 19.42
N HIS A 188 -0.28 32.97 19.45
CA HIS A 188 0.79 33.24 18.49
C HIS A 188 0.46 32.67 17.11
N VAL A 189 -0.01 31.41 17.05
CA VAL A 189 -0.43 30.75 15.82
C VAL A 189 -1.65 31.46 15.22
N ALA A 190 -2.66 31.75 16.05
CA ALA A 190 -3.86 32.47 15.63
C ALA A 190 -3.56 33.88 15.08
N LYS A 191 -2.67 34.62 15.73
CA LYS A 191 -2.25 35.96 15.26
C LYS A 191 -1.50 35.87 13.93
N THR A 192 -0.62 34.89 13.77
CA THR A 192 0.15 34.66 12.54
C THR A 192 -0.77 34.30 11.37
N ILE A 193 -1.73 33.40 11.58
CA ILE A 193 -2.73 33.03 10.56
C ILE A 193 -3.58 34.23 10.17
N ARG A 194 -4.11 34.99 11.15
CA ARG A 194 -4.91 36.19 10.86
C ARG A 194 -4.10 37.24 10.09
N LEU A 195 -2.83 37.43 10.44
CA LEU A 195 -1.92 38.34 9.72
C LEU A 195 -1.67 37.87 8.28
N ALA A 196 -1.46 36.57 8.07
CA ALA A 196 -1.29 35.99 6.74
C ALA A 196 -2.53 36.24 5.86
N PHE A 197 -3.74 36.01 6.39
CA PHE A 197 -4.99 36.30 5.68
C PHE A 197 -5.29 37.79 5.50
N ALA A 198 -4.79 38.66 6.37
CA ALA A 198 -4.91 40.11 6.22
C ALA A 198 -3.96 40.63 5.13
N LYS A 199 -2.72 40.14 5.12
CA LYS A 199 -1.72 40.45 4.08
C LYS A 199 -2.18 39.97 2.71
N SER A 200 -2.74 38.75 2.62
CA SER A 200 -3.27 38.21 1.37
C SER A 200 -4.53 38.93 0.86
N ARG A 201 -5.26 39.64 1.73
CA ARG A 201 -6.41 40.47 1.35
C ARG A 201 -6.00 41.86 0.85
N ASN A 202 -4.89 42.39 1.36
CA ASN A 202 -4.36 43.70 1.00
C ASN A 202 -3.40 43.65 -0.20
N SER A 203 -2.86 42.48 -0.53
CA SER A 203 -2.29 42.24 -1.86
C SER A 203 -3.43 41.94 -2.83
N GLU A 204 -3.58 42.69 -3.92
CA GLU A 204 -4.34 42.23 -5.08
C GLU A 204 -3.85 40.83 -5.45
N VAL A 205 -4.69 39.83 -5.18
CA VAL A 205 -4.42 38.46 -5.60
C VAL A 205 -4.68 38.44 -7.11
N ASP A 206 -3.61 38.57 -7.88
CA ASP A 206 -3.53 38.09 -9.26
C ASP A 206 -4.12 36.67 -9.29
N ASP A 207 -5.17 36.49 -10.09
CA ASP A 207 -6.18 35.42 -10.07
C ASP A 207 -5.58 34.05 -10.45
N ARG A 208 -4.61 33.59 -9.65
CA ARG A 208 -3.84 32.36 -9.84
C ARG A 208 -4.47 31.29 -8.97
N SER A 209 -5.59 30.76 -9.43
CA SER A 209 -6.29 29.65 -8.81
C SER A 209 -5.36 28.44 -8.66
N PHE A 210 -5.20 27.96 -7.42
CA PHE A 210 -4.45 26.75 -7.08
C PHE A 210 -5.41 25.62 -6.71
N CYS A 211 -5.11 24.42 -7.19
CA CYS A 211 -5.79 23.17 -6.84
C CYS A 211 -5.43 22.74 -5.40
N GLY A 212 -6.25 21.88 -4.77
CA GLY A 212 -5.98 21.25 -3.47
C GLY A 212 -4.65 20.48 -3.38
N CYS A 213 -3.98 20.20 -4.50
CA CYS A 213 -2.62 19.65 -4.55
C CYS A 213 -1.49 20.71 -4.56
N GLY A 214 -1.81 21.99 -4.42
CA GLY A 214 -0.83 23.08 -4.39
C GLY A 214 -0.23 23.47 -5.74
N ARG A 215 -0.82 23.05 -6.88
CA ARG A 215 -0.42 23.46 -8.26
C ARG A 215 -1.45 24.39 -8.91
N ARG A 216 -1.01 25.23 -9.87
CA ARG A 216 -1.94 26.07 -10.67
C ARG A 216 -2.91 25.21 -11.46
N ILE A 217 -4.18 25.60 -11.46
CA ILE A 217 -5.25 24.90 -12.19
C ILE A 217 -4.89 24.75 -13.69
N SER A 218 -4.28 25.76 -14.31
CA SER A 218 -3.87 25.72 -15.73
C SER A 218 -2.78 24.71 -16.09
N ARG A 219 -2.09 24.12 -15.10
CA ARG A 219 -1.07 23.06 -15.31
C ARG A 219 -1.50 21.71 -14.74
N CYS A 220 -2.73 21.59 -14.26
CA CYS A 220 -3.24 20.36 -13.67
C CYS A 220 -3.84 19.47 -14.77
N ARG A 221 -3.07 18.47 -15.24
CA ARG A 221 -3.53 17.49 -16.23
C ARG A 221 -4.35 16.34 -15.63
N SER A 222 -4.54 16.32 -14.32
CA SER A 222 -5.33 15.30 -13.63
C SER A 222 -6.79 15.73 -13.56
N PHE A 223 -7.66 14.93 -14.16
CA PHE A 223 -9.12 15.06 -14.21
C PHE A 223 -9.68 15.46 -12.84
N CYS A 224 -10.10 16.72 -12.68
CA CYS A 224 -10.81 17.20 -11.52
C CYS A 224 -12.19 17.60 -12.03
N ALA A 225 -13.21 16.75 -11.82
CA ALA A 225 -14.56 17.04 -12.25
C ALA A 225 -15.08 18.24 -11.47
N MET A 226 -15.31 19.36 -12.16
CA MET A 226 -15.96 20.54 -11.59
C MET A 226 -17.44 20.24 -11.40
N SER A 227 -17.88 19.88 -10.19
CA SER A 227 -19.29 19.90 -9.83
C SER A 227 -19.65 21.29 -9.29
N THR A 228 -20.42 22.05 -10.08
CA THR A 228 -21.04 23.31 -9.67
C THR A 228 -22.04 23.07 -8.55
N SER A 229 -21.81 23.61 -7.35
CA SER A 229 -22.85 23.75 -6.34
C SER A 229 -23.14 25.22 -6.00
N ALA A 230 -24.43 25.44 -5.75
CA ALA A 230 -25.21 26.67 -5.78
C ALA A 230 -24.54 27.98 -5.31
N SER A 231 -24.80 29.05 -6.06
CA SER A 231 -24.49 30.42 -5.69
C SER A 231 -25.35 30.87 -4.50
N LEU A 232 -24.70 31.20 -3.38
CA LEU A 232 -25.26 32.14 -2.41
C LEU A 232 -24.73 33.55 -2.73
N PRO A 233 -25.59 34.57 -2.84
CA PRO A 233 -25.15 35.92 -3.20
C PRO A 233 -24.27 36.50 -2.09
N GLY A 234 -23.05 36.91 -2.43
CA GLY A 234 -22.16 37.68 -1.54
C GLY A 234 -20.99 36.94 -0.89
N ARG A 235 -20.71 35.66 -1.18
CA ARG A 235 -19.48 34.99 -0.72
C ARG A 235 -18.69 34.39 -1.89
N ARG A 236 -17.36 34.57 -1.87
CA ARG A 236 -16.43 34.00 -2.86
C ARG A 236 -16.60 32.47 -2.89
N ARG A 237 -16.68 31.90 -4.10
CA ARG A 237 -16.81 30.46 -4.35
C ARG A 237 -15.67 29.70 -3.66
N LEU A 238 -16.01 28.83 -2.71
CA LEU A 238 -15.09 27.83 -2.20
C LEU A 238 -15.20 26.63 -3.13
N LEU A 239 -14.21 26.47 -4.03
CA LEU A 239 -14.09 25.28 -4.87
C LEU A 239 -13.61 24.14 -3.97
N ILE A 240 -14.52 23.26 -3.60
CA ILE A 240 -14.20 22.01 -2.92
C ILE A 240 -13.87 20.99 -4.01
N CYS A 241 -12.59 20.67 -4.17
CA CYS A 241 -12.17 19.53 -4.98
C CYS A 241 -12.56 18.26 -4.23
N THR A 242 -13.62 17.57 -4.68
CA THR A 242 -13.88 16.19 -4.28
C THR A 242 -13.03 15.28 -5.16
N GLU A 243 -12.16 14.46 -4.55
CA GLU A 243 -11.46 13.38 -5.26
C GLU A 243 -12.50 12.41 -5.86
N SER A 244 -12.34 12.09 -7.15
CA SER A 244 -13.09 11.04 -7.85
C SER A 244 -12.38 9.70 -7.70
#